data_AF-A0A7W0GUF8-F1
#
_entry.id   AF-A0A7W0GUF8-F1
#
_cell.length_a   1.000
_cell.length_b   1.000
_cell.length_c   1.000
_cell.angle_alpha   90.00
_cell.angle_beta   90.00
_cell.angle_gamma   90.00
#
_symmetry.space_group_name_H-M   'P 1'
#
loop_
_entity.id
_entity.type
_entity.pdbx_description
1 polymer ?
#
loop_
_entity_poly.entity_id
_entity_poly.type
_entity_poly.pdbx_seq_one_letter_code
_entity_poly.pdbx_strand_id
1 'polypeptide(L)'
;MFVRLQAQLHEVRLELYRAWLGGRERLALRRLGEAVTASGTIAGNRELGRLREEVAEALGRIEALTAERRATVEADRADLADAAPWMRPMVVLRGVCARLVLRHRQSLLRRALRPRYEAIGELAAASPEVWCPLEREVSAIRAEIARVLRARERWVAPFGGTALPAWSARVRSETAGFGRAVARQLRSHFMPKTPALAGLVVGWWIVNTYTDSHLRSTLRSIGIGSGGTRVVSSSTYEAMSFWLPLLAAALCAYLGERVGTFYGERGAEAGVKGEG
;
A
#
# COMPACT_ATOMS: atom_id res chain seq x y z
N MET A 1 -32.00 -33.63 0.57
CA MET A 1 -31.65 -32.21 0.31
C MET A 1 -30.72 -31.62 1.38
N PHE A 2 -31.01 -31.83 2.67
CA PHE A 2 -30.23 -31.32 3.81
C PHE A 2 -28.74 -31.73 3.80
N VAL A 3 -28.43 -33.01 3.54
CA VAL A 3 -27.04 -33.54 3.50
C VAL A 3 -26.17 -32.82 2.46
N ARG A 4 -26.73 -32.45 1.31
CA ARG A 4 -26.01 -31.74 0.24
C ARG A 4 -25.72 -30.29 0.63
N LEU A 5 -26.66 -29.63 1.30
CA LEU A 5 -26.49 -28.25 1.77
C LEU A 5 -25.44 -28.16 2.89
N GLN A 6 -25.42 -29.15 3.78
CA GLN A 6 -24.38 -29.30 4.80
C GLN A 6 -22.99 -29.53 4.18
N ALA A 7 -22.89 -30.38 3.16
CA ALA A 7 -21.64 -30.60 2.43
C ALA A 7 -21.13 -29.33 1.74
N GLN A 8 -22.03 -28.52 1.15
CA GLN A 8 -21.69 -27.23 0.53
C GLN A 8 -21.16 -26.21 1.54
N LEU A 9 -21.83 -26.06 2.70
CA LEU A 9 -21.35 -25.17 3.76
C LEU A 9 -19.98 -25.60 4.29
N HIS A 10 -19.76 -26.91 4.44
CA HIS A 10 -18.45 -27.43 4.83
C HIS A 10 -17.37 -27.21 3.77
N GLU A 11 -17.69 -27.39 2.48
CA GLU A 11 -16.77 -27.09 1.39
C GLU A 11 -16.35 -25.62 1.40
N VAL A 12 -17.31 -24.68 1.52
CA VAL A 12 -17.02 -23.24 1.61
C VAL A 12 -16.18 -22.90 2.84
N ARG A 13 -16.51 -23.47 4.00
CA ARG A 13 -15.74 -23.26 5.24
C ARG A 13 -14.30 -23.77 5.09
N LEU A 14 -14.10 -24.94 4.49
CA LEU A 14 -12.78 -25.51 4.25
C LEU A 14 -11.98 -24.70 3.23
N GLU A 15 -12.63 -24.14 2.19
CA GLU A 15 -11.98 -23.23 1.24
C GLU A 15 -11.52 -21.92 1.90
N LEU A 16 -12.37 -21.30 2.72
CA LEU A 16 -12.01 -20.09 3.48
C LEU A 16 -10.86 -20.36 4.44
N TYR A 17 -10.92 -21.49 5.14
CA TYR A 17 -9.86 -21.87 6.07
C TYR A 17 -8.55 -22.19 5.35
N ARG A 18 -8.60 -22.84 4.19
CA ARG A 18 -7.43 -23.05 3.31
C ARG A 18 -6.84 -21.71 2.84
N ALA A 19 -7.67 -20.75 2.43
CA ALA A 19 -7.20 -19.43 2.01
C ALA A 19 -6.50 -18.68 3.17
N TRP A 20 -7.06 -18.78 4.38
CA TRP A 20 -6.44 -18.24 5.60
C TRP A 20 -5.11 -18.92 5.92
N LEU A 21 -5.04 -20.26 5.87
CA LEU A 21 -3.81 -21.02 6.06
C LEU A 21 -2.74 -20.67 5.01
N GLY A 22 -3.11 -20.49 3.75
CA GLY A 22 -2.18 -20.03 2.71
C GLY A 22 -1.69 -18.59 2.91
N GLY A 23 -2.48 -17.75 3.59
CA GLY A 23 -1.99 -16.45 4.09
C GLY A 23 -0.94 -16.61 5.19
N ARG A 24 -1.16 -17.54 6.13
CA ARG A 24 -0.21 -17.84 7.21
C ARG A 24 1.07 -18.50 6.71
N GLU A 25 0.97 -19.43 5.76
CA GLU A 25 2.12 -20.08 5.16
C GLU A 25 3.05 -19.06 4.51
N ARG A 26 2.52 -18.16 3.67
CA ARG A 26 3.30 -17.07 3.06
C ARG A 26 3.97 -16.18 4.10
N LEU A 27 3.28 -15.84 5.19
CA LEU A 27 3.87 -15.06 6.26
C LEU A 27 5.00 -15.82 6.97
N ALA A 28 4.83 -17.12 7.23
CA ALA A 28 5.83 -17.97 7.86
C ALA A 28 7.06 -18.13 6.96
N LEU A 29 6.86 -18.39 5.65
CA LEU A 29 7.92 -18.43 4.65
C LEU A 29 8.67 -17.10 4.59
N ARG A 30 7.97 -15.97 4.60
CA ARG A 30 8.61 -14.65 4.61
C ARG A 30 9.51 -14.47 5.85
N ARG A 31 9.01 -14.82 7.04
CA ARG A 31 9.78 -14.74 8.29
C ARG A 31 10.99 -15.67 8.27
N LEU A 32 10.83 -16.88 7.74
CA LEU A 32 11.93 -17.83 7.57
C LEU A 32 12.99 -17.23 6.63
N GLY A 33 12.59 -16.70 5.47
CA GLY A 33 13.50 -16.04 4.53
C GLY A 33 14.21 -14.82 5.13
N GLU A 34 13.51 -14.00 5.91
CA GLU A 34 14.11 -12.88 6.67
C GLU A 34 15.18 -13.38 7.65
N ALA A 35 14.89 -14.42 8.44
CA ALA A 35 15.81 -15.00 9.42
C ALA A 35 17.04 -15.64 8.76
N VAL A 36 16.82 -16.38 7.67
CA VAL A 36 17.87 -17.04 6.88
C VAL A 36 18.78 -16.02 6.20
N THR A 37 18.22 -14.92 5.71
CA THR A 37 19.02 -13.80 5.18
C THR A 37 19.87 -13.18 6.29
N ALA A 38 19.33 -13.00 7.50
CA ALA A 38 20.07 -12.43 8.63
C ALA A 38 21.19 -13.34 9.16
N SER A 39 21.02 -14.68 9.13
CA SER A 39 21.97 -15.61 9.74
C SER A 39 23.26 -15.84 8.95
N GLY A 40 23.30 -15.54 7.65
CA GLY A 40 24.52 -15.70 6.83
C GLY A 40 24.94 -17.14 6.50
N THR A 41 24.36 -18.13 7.16
CA THR A 41 24.86 -19.53 7.19
C THR A 41 24.20 -20.40 6.12
N ILE A 42 24.70 -20.35 4.87
CA ILE A 42 24.16 -21.17 3.78
C ILE A 42 25.27 -21.54 2.82
N ALA A 43 25.87 -22.71 3.05
CA ALA A 43 26.77 -23.32 2.09
C ALA A 43 25.94 -24.09 1.06
N GLY A 44 26.36 -24.14 -0.20
CA GLY A 44 25.87 -25.12 -1.19
C GLY A 44 24.77 -24.69 -2.16
N ASN A 45 23.87 -23.75 -1.82
CA ASN A 45 22.77 -23.37 -2.73
C ASN A 45 23.04 -22.05 -3.50
N ARG A 46 23.41 -22.16 -4.78
CA ARG A 46 23.69 -21.00 -5.68
C ARG A 46 22.48 -20.09 -5.87
N GLU A 47 21.28 -20.64 -6.00
CA GLU A 47 20.07 -19.85 -6.21
C GLU A 47 19.74 -19.01 -4.98
N LEU A 48 19.90 -19.60 -3.81
CA LEU A 48 19.71 -18.90 -2.55
C LEU A 48 20.76 -17.78 -2.38
N GLY A 49 22.02 -18.03 -2.74
CA GLY A 49 23.08 -17.01 -2.79
C GLY A 49 22.68 -15.81 -3.66
N ARG A 50 22.22 -16.06 -4.89
CA ARG A 50 21.73 -15.01 -5.80
C ARG A 50 20.58 -14.21 -5.20
N LEU A 51 19.56 -14.87 -4.66
CA LEU A 51 18.41 -14.16 -4.06
C LEU A 51 18.82 -13.31 -2.85
N ARG A 52 19.81 -13.75 -2.06
CA ARG A 52 20.35 -12.95 -0.96
C ARG A 52 21.08 -11.72 -1.45
N GLU A 53 21.87 -11.82 -2.51
CA GLU A 53 22.53 -10.66 -3.13
C GLU A 53 21.49 -9.65 -3.64
N GLU A 54 20.44 -10.12 -4.33
CA GLU A 54 19.35 -9.25 -4.79
C GLU A 54 18.58 -8.57 -3.63
N VAL A 55 18.44 -9.26 -2.50
CA VAL A 55 17.85 -8.70 -1.27
C VAL A 55 18.80 -7.68 -0.64
N ALA A 56 20.09 -8.00 -0.53
CA ALA A 56 21.10 -7.11 0.04
C ALA A 56 21.21 -5.81 -0.78
N GLU A 57 21.22 -5.90 -2.10
CA GLU A 57 21.22 -4.75 -3.00
C GLU A 57 19.97 -3.88 -2.80
N ALA A 58 18.78 -4.50 -2.72
CA ALA A 58 17.53 -3.79 -2.50
C ALA A 58 17.48 -3.13 -1.09
N LEU A 59 18.05 -3.76 -0.07
CA LEU A 59 18.20 -3.17 1.26
C LEU A 59 19.16 -1.97 1.22
N GLY A 60 20.29 -2.07 0.51
CA GLY A 60 21.21 -0.95 0.29
C GLY A 60 20.53 0.24 -0.40
N ARG A 61 19.67 0.00 -1.40
CA ARG A 61 18.85 1.06 -2.02
C ARG A 61 17.86 1.69 -1.03
N ILE A 62 17.26 0.91 -0.13
CA ILE A 62 16.36 1.41 0.92
C ILE A 62 17.10 2.28 1.93
N GLU A 63 18.33 1.90 2.28
CA GLU A 63 19.21 2.68 3.16
C GLU A 63 19.63 3.99 2.49
N ALA A 64 20.00 3.95 1.21
CA ALA A 64 20.31 5.15 0.43
C ALA A 64 19.14 6.13 0.40
N LEU A 65 17.90 5.67 0.14
CA LEU A 65 16.70 6.51 0.20
C LEU A 65 16.43 7.06 1.61
N THR A 66 16.83 6.33 2.65
CA THR A 66 16.70 6.78 4.05
C THR A 66 17.71 7.88 4.37
N ALA A 67 18.94 7.76 3.87
CA ALA A 67 19.96 8.79 3.96
C ALA A 67 19.56 10.05 3.17
N GLU A 68 19.07 9.89 1.94
CA GLU A 68 18.54 10.99 1.11
C GLU A 68 17.40 11.71 1.85
N ARG A 69 16.49 10.97 2.47
CA ARG A 69 15.42 11.56 3.28
C ARG A 69 15.95 12.39 4.45
N ARG A 70 17.03 11.97 5.12
CA ARG A 70 17.66 12.77 6.19
C ARG A 70 18.28 14.05 5.63
N ALA A 71 19.02 13.94 4.52
CA ALA A 71 19.60 15.09 3.83
C ALA A 71 18.53 16.11 3.41
N THR A 72 17.34 15.68 2.94
CA THR A 72 16.25 16.62 2.63
C THR A 72 15.77 17.40 3.85
N VAL A 73 15.77 16.80 5.03
CA VAL A 73 15.35 17.50 6.26
C VAL A 73 16.38 18.55 6.68
N GLU A 74 17.67 18.26 6.49
CA GLU A 74 18.75 19.19 6.78
C GLU A 74 18.76 20.37 5.80
N ALA A 75 18.60 20.10 4.51
CA ALA A 75 18.44 21.13 3.49
C ALA A 75 17.24 22.04 3.76
N ASP A 76 16.07 21.46 4.08
CA ASP A 76 14.87 22.24 4.41
C ASP A 76 15.07 23.10 5.67
N ARG A 77 15.86 22.64 6.64
CA ARG A 77 16.16 23.43 7.86
C ARG A 77 17.04 24.63 7.55
N ALA A 78 18.03 24.47 6.67
CA ALA A 78 18.87 25.57 6.20
C ALA A 78 18.01 26.59 5.43
N ASP A 79 17.21 26.12 4.47
CA ASP A 79 16.30 26.98 3.70
C ASP A 79 15.31 27.73 4.60
N LEU A 80 14.81 27.09 5.66
CA LEU A 80 13.86 27.71 6.59
C LEU A 80 14.51 28.81 7.45
N ALA A 81 15.81 28.69 7.75
CA ALA A 81 16.57 29.68 8.49
C ALA A 81 16.77 30.96 7.65
N ASP A 82 17.05 30.79 6.36
CA ASP A 82 17.28 31.90 5.41
C ASP A 82 15.97 32.48 4.84
N ALA A 83 14.88 31.72 4.87
CA ALA A 83 13.60 32.15 4.33
C ALA A 83 12.92 33.24 5.17
N ALA A 84 12.43 34.26 4.46
CA ALA A 84 11.54 35.27 5.03
C ALA A 84 10.32 34.62 5.72
N PRO A 85 9.78 35.20 6.81
CA PRO A 85 8.71 34.58 7.61
C PRO A 85 7.49 34.10 6.82
N TRP A 86 7.13 34.82 5.74
CA TRP A 86 6.00 34.49 4.88
C TRP A 86 6.28 33.35 3.89
N MET A 87 7.56 33.07 3.57
CA MET A 87 7.98 31.98 2.67
C MET A 87 8.17 30.64 3.38
N ARG A 88 8.31 30.65 4.70
CA ARG A 88 8.50 29.44 5.53
C ARG A 88 7.47 28.33 5.26
N PRO A 89 6.16 28.60 5.10
CA PRO A 89 5.19 27.56 4.74
C PRO A 89 5.51 26.86 3.42
N MET A 90 6.07 27.58 2.44
CA MET A 90 6.39 27.02 1.12
C MET A 90 7.60 26.09 1.17
N VAL A 91 8.60 26.46 1.96
CA VAL A 91 9.76 25.58 2.25
C VAL A 91 9.29 24.29 2.93
N VAL A 92 8.41 24.40 3.93
CA VAL A 92 7.84 23.23 4.61
C VAL A 92 7.06 22.34 3.64
N LEU A 93 6.22 22.93 2.79
CA LEU A 93 5.41 22.20 1.82
C LEU A 93 6.28 21.46 0.79
N ARG A 94 7.30 22.13 0.22
CA ARG A 94 8.30 21.52 -0.66
C ARG A 94 8.94 20.29 -0.01
N GLY A 95 9.38 20.45 1.23
CA GLY A 95 9.97 19.37 2.02
C GLY A 95 9.04 18.19 2.26
N VAL A 96 7.77 18.46 2.58
CA VAL A 96 6.74 17.42 2.76
C VAL A 96 6.52 16.64 1.47
N CYS A 97 6.40 17.32 0.32
CA CYS A 97 6.25 16.69 -0.99
C CYS A 97 7.44 15.78 -1.32
N ALA A 98 8.67 16.27 -1.17
CA ALA A 98 9.88 15.47 -1.39
C ALA A 98 9.92 14.20 -0.52
N ARG A 99 9.61 14.33 0.78
CA ARG A 99 9.55 13.19 1.71
C ARG A 99 8.45 12.18 1.34
N LEU A 100 7.32 12.63 0.77
CA LEU A 100 6.27 11.74 0.30
C LEU A 100 6.71 10.89 -0.89
N VAL A 101 7.47 11.48 -1.83
CA VAL A 101 8.08 10.74 -2.96
C VAL A 101 9.03 9.67 -2.44
N LEU A 102 9.96 10.05 -1.56
CA LEU A 102 10.94 9.11 -1.01
C LEU A 102 10.28 7.98 -0.22
N ARG A 103 9.28 8.31 0.60
CA ARG A 103 8.47 7.30 1.31
C ARG A 103 7.75 6.36 0.34
N HIS A 104 7.29 6.87 -0.79
CA HIS A 104 6.63 6.07 -1.81
C HIS A 104 7.62 5.09 -2.47
N ARG A 105 8.76 5.57 -2.95
CA ARG A 105 9.83 4.73 -3.53
C ARG A 105 10.28 3.66 -2.55
N GLN A 106 10.50 4.04 -1.29
CA GLN A 106 10.85 3.08 -0.23
C GLN A 106 9.76 2.02 -0.01
N SER A 107 8.48 2.42 -0.05
CA SER A 107 7.37 1.48 0.06
C SER A 107 7.28 0.52 -1.13
N LEU A 108 7.61 0.96 -2.35
CA LEU A 108 7.62 0.10 -3.54
C LEU A 108 8.73 -0.95 -3.42
N LEU A 109 9.95 -0.53 -3.06
CA LEU A 109 11.07 -1.45 -2.84
C LEU A 109 10.77 -2.47 -1.74
N ARG A 110 10.20 -2.05 -0.62
CA ARG A 110 9.78 -2.97 0.46
C ARG A 110 8.70 -3.97 0.03
N ARG A 111 7.82 -3.59 -0.90
CA ARG A 111 6.82 -4.52 -1.45
C ARG A 111 7.47 -5.53 -2.40
N ALA A 112 8.42 -5.08 -3.21
CA ALA A 112 9.19 -5.93 -4.11
C ALA A 112 10.08 -6.95 -3.37
N LEU A 113 10.50 -6.65 -2.13
CA LEU A 113 11.25 -7.57 -1.29
C LEU A 113 10.42 -8.76 -0.77
N ARG A 114 9.09 -8.61 -0.60
CA ARG A 114 8.23 -9.68 -0.05
C ARG A 114 8.33 -11.01 -0.80
N PRO A 115 8.11 -11.06 -2.13
CA PRO A 115 8.21 -12.31 -2.87
C PRO A 115 9.61 -12.92 -2.82
N ARG A 116 10.67 -12.09 -2.72
CA ARG A 116 12.05 -12.58 -2.59
C ARG A 116 12.28 -13.29 -1.25
N TYR A 117 11.80 -12.71 -0.15
CA TYR A 117 11.87 -13.37 1.16
C TYR A 117 11.03 -14.64 1.20
N GLU A 118 9.85 -14.65 0.57
CA GLU A 118 9.03 -15.85 0.45
C GLU A 118 9.78 -16.96 -0.32
N ALA A 119 10.43 -16.63 -1.45
CA ALA A 119 11.23 -17.56 -2.24
C ALA A 119 12.46 -18.10 -1.48
N ILE A 120 13.19 -17.24 -0.75
CA ILE A 120 14.30 -17.67 0.11
C ILE A 120 13.78 -18.61 1.21
N GLY A 121 12.64 -18.28 1.83
CA GLY A 121 12.01 -19.13 2.83
C GLY A 121 11.58 -20.47 2.27
N GLU A 122 11.09 -20.52 1.04
CA GLU A 122 10.70 -21.76 0.36
C GLU A 122 11.90 -22.65 0.07
N LEU A 123 12.99 -22.09 -0.47
CA LEU A 123 14.25 -22.81 -0.69
C LEU A 123 14.87 -23.29 0.63
N ALA A 124 14.82 -22.48 1.68
CA ALA A 124 15.31 -22.85 3.00
C ALA A 124 14.49 -23.99 3.61
N ALA A 125 13.15 -23.93 3.51
CA ALA A 125 12.28 -25.00 4.01
C ALA A 125 12.39 -26.32 3.23
N ALA A 126 12.94 -26.29 2.00
CA ALA A 126 13.23 -27.49 1.21
C ALA A 126 14.66 -28.03 1.45
N SER A 127 15.54 -27.25 2.10
CA SER A 127 16.95 -27.59 2.27
C SER A 127 17.20 -28.15 3.67
N PRO A 128 17.64 -29.42 3.82
CA PRO A 128 17.84 -30.05 5.13
C PRO A 128 19.01 -29.45 5.94
N GLU A 129 19.84 -28.62 5.30
CA GLU A 129 21.03 -28.01 5.90
C GLU A 129 20.72 -26.76 6.75
N VAL A 130 19.54 -26.15 6.57
CA VAL A 130 19.18 -24.89 7.22
C VAL A 130 18.30 -25.16 8.44
N TRP A 131 18.91 -25.43 9.59
CA TRP A 131 18.14 -25.64 10.81
C TRP A 131 17.62 -24.32 11.39
N CYS A 132 16.31 -24.09 11.30
CA CYS A 132 15.65 -22.92 11.88
C CYS A 132 14.36 -23.31 12.61
N PRO A 133 14.08 -22.80 13.83
CA PRO A 133 12.80 -23.05 14.51
C PRO A 133 11.56 -22.69 13.68
N LEU A 134 11.69 -21.71 12.78
CA LEU A 134 10.63 -21.27 11.85
C LEU A 134 10.29 -22.32 10.78
N GLU A 135 11.21 -23.23 10.46
CA GLU A 135 10.96 -24.35 9.55
C GLU A 135 9.89 -25.30 10.12
N ARG A 136 9.88 -25.50 11.45
CA ARG A 136 8.84 -26.26 12.14
C ARG A 136 7.47 -25.60 12.02
N GLU A 137 7.42 -24.27 12.03
CA GLU A 137 6.16 -23.53 11.84
C GLU A 137 5.64 -23.71 10.40
N VAL A 138 6.50 -23.59 9.39
CA VAL A 138 6.14 -23.80 7.98
C VAL A 138 5.65 -25.24 7.75
N SER A 139 6.38 -26.24 8.24
CA SER A 139 6.00 -27.65 8.11
C SER A 139 4.70 -27.99 8.85
N ALA A 140 4.47 -27.40 10.04
CA ALA A 140 3.20 -27.56 10.76
C ALA A 140 2.01 -26.98 9.97
N ILE A 141 2.16 -25.79 9.38
CA ILE A 141 1.13 -25.17 8.53
C ILE A 141 0.87 -26.02 7.28
N ARG A 142 1.92 -26.51 6.62
CA ARG A 142 1.79 -27.40 5.44
C ARG A 142 1.05 -28.70 5.79
N ALA A 143 1.36 -29.29 6.94
CA ALA A 143 0.65 -30.47 7.44
C ALA A 143 -0.83 -30.16 7.72
N GLU A 144 -1.14 -28.98 8.24
CA GLU A 144 -2.51 -28.52 8.47
C GLU A 144 -3.28 -28.31 7.16
N ILE A 145 -2.66 -27.68 6.15
CA ILE A 145 -3.23 -27.55 4.80
C ILE A 145 -3.52 -28.93 4.20
N ALA A 146 -2.58 -29.88 4.31
CA ALA A 146 -2.77 -31.25 3.84
C ALA A 146 -3.95 -31.95 4.54
N ARG A 147 -4.12 -31.74 5.86
CA ARG A 147 -5.28 -32.26 6.61
C ARG A 147 -6.59 -31.67 6.11
N VAL A 148 -6.64 -30.36 5.83
CA VAL A 148 -7.81 -29.67 5.27
C VAL A 148 -8.17 -30.22 3.89
N LEU A 149 -7.18 -30.47 3.03
CA LEU A 149 -7.40 -31.07 1.70
C LEU A 149 -7.98 -32.48 1.80
N ARG A 150 -7.39 -33.34 2.65
CA ARG A 150 -7.92 -34.70 2.91
C ARG A 150 -9.32 -34.68 3.54
N ALA A 151 -9.62 -33.67 4.36
CA ALA A 151 -10.97 -33.47 4.90
C ALA A 151 -11.95 -33.12 3.78
N ARG A 152 -11.58 -32.17 2.90
CA ARG A 152 -12.39 -31.80 1.73
C ARG A 152 -12.67 -33.01 0.84
N GLU A 153 -11.65 -33.78 0.49
CA GLU A 153 -11.80 -34.99 -0.34
C GLU A 153 -12.82 -35.97 0.25
N ARG A 154 -12.75 -36.23 1.56
CA ARG A 154 -13.73 -37.10 2.25
C ARG A 154 -15.16 -36.57 2.18
N TRP A 155 -15.35 -35.26 2.33
CA TRP A 155 -16.69 -34.65 2.27
C TRP A 155 -17.27 -34.59 0.87
N VAL A 156 -16.41 -34.55 -0.14
CA VAL A 156 -16.80 -34.32 -1.53
C VAL A 156 -16.84 -35.61 -2.36
N ALA A 157 -16.18 -36.69 -1.89
CA ALA A 157 -16.21 -38.01 -2.53
C ALA A 157 -17.62 -38.55 -2.85
N PRO A 158 -18.64 -38.41 -1.98
CA PRO A 158 -20.01 -38.86 -2.28
C PRO A 158 -20.69 -38.10 -3.43
N PHE A 159 -20.12 -36.96 -3.84
CA PHE A 159 -20.68 -36.07 -4.87
C PHE A 159 -19.82 -36.03 -6.14
N GLY A 160 -18.94 -37.01 -6.36
CA GLY A 160 -18.16 -37.11 -7.59
C GLY A 160 -17.11 -36.00 -7.76
N GLY A 161 -16.57 -35.46 -6.65
CA GLY A 161 -15.45 -34.52 -6.70
C GLY A 161 -15.81 -33.03 -6.55
N THR A 162 -17.12 -32.68 -6.57
CA THR A 162 -17.61 -31.35 -6.18
C THR A 162 -18.98 -31.44 -5.49
N ALA A 163 -19.17 -30.85 -4.29
CA ALA A 163 -20.49 -30.78 -3.66
C ALA A 163 -21.32 -29.58 -4.17
N LEU A 164 -20.61 -28.62 -4.76
CA LEU A 164 -21.14 -27.45 -5.43
C LEU A 164 -21.82 -27.82 -6.77
N PRO A 165 -23.04 -27.31 -7.06
CA PRO A 165 -23.67 -27.50 -8.35
C PRO A 165 -22.86 -26.83 -9.47
N ALA A 166 -22.91 -27.35 -10.71
CA ALA A 166 -22.18 -26.76 -11.83
C ALA A 166 -22.48 -25.26 -12.04
N TRP A 167 -23.70 -24.80 -11.71
CA TRP A 167 -24.08 -23.38 -11.80
C TRP A 167 -23.35 -22.48 -10.79
N SER A 168 -22.93 -22.98 -9.63
CA SER A 168 -22.23 -22.16 -8.64
C SER A 168 -20.79 -21.84 -9.05
N ALA A 169 -20.17 -22.66 -9.91
CA ALA A 169 -18.91 -22.30 -10.56
C ALA A 169 -19.08 -21.06 -11.46
N ARG A 170 -20.21 -20.97 -12.16
CA ARG A 170 -20.60 -19.81 -12.97
C ARG A 170 -20.86 -18.58 -12.09
N VAL A 171 -21.65 -18.73 -11.02
CA VAL A 171 -21.89 -17.66 -10.04
C VAL A 171 -20.62 -17.23 -9.33
N ARG A 172 -19.65 -18.11 -9.08
CA ARG A 172 -18.34 -17.74 -8.52
C ARG A 172 -17.53 -16.90 -9.51
N SER A 173 -17.52 -17.27 -10.79
CA SER A 173 -16.84 -16.47 -11.82
C SER A 173 -17.50 -15.10 -12.01
N GLU A 174 -18.83 -15.06 -11.94
CA GLU A 174 -19.63 -13.84 -12.06
C GLU A 174 -19.56 -12.98 -10.80
N THR A 175 -19.54 -13.54 -9.59
CA THR A 175 -19.36 -12.79 -8.34
C THR A 175 -17.93 -12.29 -8.18
N ALA A 176 -16.93 -13.00 -8.69
CA ALA A 176 -15.58 -12.47 -8.80
C ALA A 176 -15.50 -11.34 -9.85
N GLY A 177 -16.29 -11.43 -10.92
CA GLY A 177 -16.46 -10.37 -11.93
C GLY A 177 -17.19 -9.16 -11.39
N PHE A 178 -18.30 -9.37 -10.68
CA PHE A 178 -19.13 -8.37 -10.01
C PHE A 178 -18.39 -7.74 -8.84
N GLY A 179 -17.69 -8.51 -8.02
CA GLY A 179 -16.83 -7.99 -6.97
C GLY A 179 -15.70 -7.14 -7.53
N ARG A 180 -15.11 -7.53 -8.68
CA ARG A 180 -14.16 -6.68 -9.42
C ARG A 180 -14.83 -5.46 -10.02
N ALA A 181 -16.04 -5.57 -10.55
CA ALA A 181 -16.79 -4.48 -11.15
C ALA A 181 -17.26 -3.47 -10.09
N VAL A 182 -17.83 -3.93 -8.98
CA VAL A 182 -18.19 -3.17 -7.78
C VAL A 182 -16.95 -2.58 -7.12
N ALA A 183 -15.84 -3.32 -6.98
CA ALA A 183 -14.59 -2.73 -6.50
C ALA A 183 -14.05 -1.69 -7.49
N ARG A 184 -14.18 -1.90 -8.80
CA ARG A 184 -13.81 -0.94 -9.86
C ARG A 184 -14.74 0.26 -9.89
N GLN A 185 -16.01 0.10 -9.52
CA GLN A 185 -17.05 1.12 -9.58
C GLN A 185 -17.15 1.91 -8.27
N LEU A 186 -16.94 1.27 -7.12
CA LEU A 186 -16.58 1.92 -5.86
C LEU A 186 -15.27 2.67 -6.04
N ARG A 187 -14.25 2.04 -6.64
CA ARG A 187 -13.01 2.74 -6.99
C ARG A 187 -13.30 3.90 -7.93
N SER A 188 -14.10 3.77 -8.98
CA SER A 188 -14.41 4.87 -9.90
C SER A 188 -15.28 5.96 -9.30
N HIS A 189 -16.12 5.66 -8.30
CA HIS A 189 -16.92 6.65 -7.57
C HIS A 189 -16.17 7.32 -6.42
N PHE A 190 -15.22 6.62 -5.79
CA PHE A 190 -14.28 7.21 -4.85
C PHE A 190 -13.07 7.88 -5.55
N MET A 191 -12.88 7.68 -6.87
CA MET A 191 -11.75 8.22 -7.66
C MET A 191 -11.98 9.49 -8.51
N PRO A 192 -13.15 10.13 -8.69
CA PRO A 192 -13.21 11.39 -9.44
C PRO A 192 -13.05 12.62 -8.55
N LYS A 193 -12.76 12.47 -7.25
CA LYS A 193 -12.63 13.62 -6.37
C LYS A 193 -11.41 13.58 -5.45
N THR A 194 -10.35 12.86 -5.74
CA THR A 194 -9.07 13.11 -5.05
C THR A 194 -8.47 14.48 -5.40
N PRO A 195 -8.44 14.96 -6.66
CA PRO A 195 -8.07 16.34 -6.95
C PRO A 195 -9.13 17.34 -6.48
N ALA A 196 -10.42 16.96 -6.47
CA ALA A 196 -11.47 17.83 -5.94
C ALA A 196 -11.51 17.88 -4.41
N LEU A 197 -11.11 16.81 -3.70
CA LEU A 197 -10.92 16.77 -2.24
C LEU A 197 -9.61 17.45 -1.86
N ALA A 198 -8.55 17.28 -2.64
CA ALA A 198 -7.34 18.07 -2.48
C ALA A 198 -7.65 19.55 -2.73
N GLY A 199 -8.41 19.88 -3.78
CA GLY A 199 -8.91 21.22 -4.07
C GLY A 199 -9.89 21.74 -3.01
N LEU A 200 -10.69 20.88 -2.39
CA LEU A 200 -11.57 21.23 -1.26
C LEU A 200 -10.78 21.43 0.03
N VAL A 201 -9.75 20.64 0.29
CA VAL A 201 -8.88 20.76 1.47
C VAL A 201 -7.98 21.98 1.33
N VAL A 202 -7.42 22.20 0.14
CA VAL A 202 -6.63 23.39 -0.21
C VAL A 202 -7.54 24.62 -0.22
N GLY A 203 -8.73 24.54 -0.82
CA GLY A 203 -9.74 25.61 -0.82
C GLY A 203 -10.25 25.92 0.60
N TRP A 204 -10.52 24.90 1.41
CA TRP A 204 -10.87 25.04 2.82
C TRP A 204 -9.72 25.62 3.63
N TRP A 205 -8.47 25.22 3.38
CA TRP A 205 -7.29 25.78 4.02
C TRP A 205 -7.06 27.24 3.61
N ILE A 206 -7.23 27.59 2.33
CA ILE A 206 -7.17 28.97 1.83
C ILE A 206 -8.27 29.81 2.48
N VAL A 207 -9.50 29.29 2.53
CA VAL A 207 -10.62 29.97 3.17
C VAL A 207 -10.37 30.16 4.68
N ASN A 208 -9.91 29.12 5.38
CA ASN A 208 -9.66 29.15 6.82
C ASN A 208 -8.43 29.98 7.21
N THR A 209 -7.44 30.11 6.32
CA THR A 209 -6.19 30.85 6.58
C THR A 209 -6.24 32.30 6.10
N TYR A 210 -7.05 32.61 5.07
CA TYR A 210 -7.08 33.93 4.42
C TYR A 210 -8.46 34.58 4.32
N THR A 211 -9.56 33.86 4.55
CA THR A 211 -10.90 34.49 4.62
C THR A 211 -11.16 34.92 6.05
N ASP A 212 -10.51 36.01 6.44
CA ASP A 212 -10.78 36.69 7.71
C ASP A 212 -11.87 37.77 7.61
N SER A 213 -12.64 37.82 6.51
CA SER A 213 -13.43 39.01 6.17
C SER A 213 -14.96 38.85 6.01
N HIS A 214 -15.55 37.64 6.03
CA HIS A 214 -17.02 37.54 6.07
C HIS A 214 -17.59 36.68 7.21
N LEU A 215 -17.08 35.48 7.48
CA LEU A 215 -17.58 34.66 8.60
C LEU A 215 -17.26 35.27 9.98
N ARG A 216 -16.10 35.92 10.13
CA ARG A 216 -15.81 36.73 11.34
C ARG A 216 -16.65 38.01 11.41
N SER A 217 -17.12 38.56 10.29
CA SER A 217 -18.05 39.70 10.29
C SER A 217 -19.45 39.27 10.73
N THR A 218 -19.90 38.06 10.35
CA THR A 218 -21.17 37.48 10.82
C THR A 218 -21.10 37.01 12.28
N LEU A 219 -19.96 36.47 12.71
CA LEU A 219 -19.73 36.15 14.14
C LEU A 219 -19.55 37.41 15.01
N ARG A 220 -19.02 38.51 14.43
CA ARG A 220 -19.00 39.84 15.05
C ARG A 220 -20.39 40.47 15.14
N SER A 221 -21.27 40.29 14.13
CA SER A 221 -22.66 40.76 14.22
C SER A 221 -23.48 39.99 15.26
N ILE A 222 -22.97 38.86 15.76
CA ILE A 222 -23.54 38.06 16.85
C ILE A 222 -22.80 38.32 18.19
N GLY A 223 -21.78 39.20 18.22
CA GLY A 223 -21.17 39.69 19.46
C GLY A 223 -20.10 38.78 20.09
N ILE A 224 -19.53 37.82 19.35
CA ILE A 224 -18.53 36.89 19.90
C ILE A 224 -17.15 37.17 19.30
N GLY A 225 -16.27 37.80 20.11
CA GLY A 225 -14.81 37.80 19.92
C GLY A 225 -14.13 39.17 19.84
N SER A 226 -13.22 39.44 20.78
CA SER A 226 -12.24 40.55 20.74
C SER A 226 -11.03 40.18 19.86
N GLY A 227 -10.51 41.18 19.15
CA GLY A 227 -9.75 41.03 17.90
C GLY A 227 -8.24 40.79 18.01
N GLY A 228 -7.66 40.33 16.89
CA GLY A 228 -6.24 40.37 16.59
C GLY A 228 -5.99 41.11 15.27
N THR A 229 -5.23 42.20 15.33
CA THR A 229 -4.86 43.11 14.24
C THR A 229 -3.57 42.67 13.57
N ARG A 230 -3.64 41.77 12.60
CA ARG A 230 -2.55 41.60 11.62
C ARG A 230 -3.07 41.84 10.21
N VAL A 231 -3.02 43.11 9.81
CA VAL A 231 -3.12 43.51 8.40
C VAL A 231 -1.83 43.07 7.73
N VAL A 232 -1.92 42.09 6.86
CA VAL A 232 -0.81 41.61 6.02
C VAL A 232 -0.49 42.71 4.99
N SER A 233 0.79 43.04 4.79
CA SER A 233 1.20 44.09 3.84
C SER A 233 0.74 43.76 2.41
N SER A 234 0.38 44.76 1.61
CA SER A 234 -0.10 44.56 0.24
C SER A 234 0.91 43.77 -0.63
N SER A 235 2.20 43.99 -0.42
CA SER A 235 3.30 43.26 -1.06
C SER A 235 3.30 41.76 -0.75
N THR A 236 2.90 41.38 0.47
CA THR A 236 2.78 39.97 0.85
C THR A 236 1.54 39.35 0.21
N TYR A 237 0.45 40.12 0.06
CA TYR A 237 -0.77 39.66 -0.61
C TYR A 237 -0.56 39.41 -2.11
N GLU A 238 0.16 40.31 -2.79
CA GLU A 238 0.53 40.18 -4.20
C GLU A 238 1.44 38.97 -4.46
N ALA A 239 2.44 38.77 -3.60
CA ALA A 239 3.28 37.59 -3.70
C ALA A 239 2.47 36.30 -3.45
N MET A 240 1.60 36.29 -2.44
CA MET A 240 0.80 35.08 -2.13
C MET A 240 -0.26 34.78 -3.18
N SER A 241 -0.89 35.78 -3.81
CA SER A 241 -1.87 35.57 -4.89
C SER A 241 -1.23 34.94 -6.13
N PHE A 242 0.06 35.21 -6.37
CA PHE A 242 0.84 34.57 -7.42
C PHE A 242 1.25 33.13 -7.06
N TRP A 243 1.75 32.90 -5.84
CA TRP A 243 2.30 31.59 -5.45
C TRP A 243 1.24 30.52 -5.11
N LEU A 244 0.07 30.92 -4.59
CA LEU A 244 -1.00 29.99 -4.17
C LEU A 244 -1.56 29.14 -5.32
N PRO A 245 -1.95 29.72 -6.46
CA PRO A 245 -2.43 28.95 -7.61
C PRO A 245 -1.36 28.01 -8.17
N LEU A 246 -0.09 28.45 -8.18
CA LEU A 246 1.04 27.65 -8.66
C LEU A 246 1.27 26.42 -7.78
N LEU A 247 1.18 26.60 -6.46
CA LEU A 247 1.30 25.49 -5.50
C LEU A 247 0.11 24.55 -5.52
N ALA A 248 -1.10 25.09 -5.67
CA ALA A 248 -2.30 24.27 -5.86
C ALA A 248 -2.18 23.42 -7.14
N ALA A 249 -1.73 24.02 -8.24
CA ALA A 249 -1.49 23.32 -9.50
C ALA A 249 -0.40 22.25 -9.36
N ALA A 250 0.73 22.55 -8.69
CA ALA A 250 1.81 21.60 -8.46
C ALA A 250 1.37 20.42 -7.56
N LEU A 251 0.60 20.67 -6.50
CA LEU A 251 0.00 19.64 -5.66
C LEU A 251 -0.98 18.76 -6.45
N CYS A 252 -1.83 19.36 -7.27
CA CYS A 252 -2.77 18.66 -8.13
C CYS A 252 -2.07 17.81 -9.19
N ALA A 253 -1.02 18.33 -9.84
CA ALA A 253 -0.23 17.62 -10.83
C ALA A 253 0.52 16.44 -10.20
N TYR A 254 1.17 16.64 -9.05
CA TYR A 254 1.88 15.59 -8.32
C TYR A 254 0.93 14.48 -7.83
N LEU A 255 -0.25 14.83 -7.32
CA LEU A 255 -1.27 13.85 -6.95
C LEU A 255 -1.81 13.11 -8.19
N GLY A 256 -1.99 13.81 -9.32
CA GLY A 256 -2.39 13.22 -10.60
C GLY A 256 -1.37 12.21 -11.12
N GLU A 257 -0.08 12.56 -11.12
CA GLU A 257 1.02 11.68 -11.56
C GLU A 257 1.17 10.44 -10.67
N ARG A 258 0.97 10.59 -9.35
CA ARG A 258 0.98 9.47 -8.41
C ARG A 258 -0.20 8.52 -8.61
N VAL A 259 -1.36 9.06 -9.01
CA VAL A 259 -2.49 8.25 -9.45
C VAL A 259 -2.19 7.62 -10.81
N GLY A 260 -1.47 8.26 -11.72
CA GLY A 260 -1.05 7.64 -12.99
C GLY A 260 -0.11 6.46 -12.81
N THR A 261 0.98 6.63 -12.05
CA THR A 261 2.04 5.62 -11.86
C THR A 261 1.57 4.38 -11.08
N PHE A 262 0.73 4.55 -10.05
CA PHE A 262 0.12 3.44 -9.31
C PHE A 262 -0.83 2.58 -10.17
N TYR A 263 -1.25 3.10 -11.33
CA TYR A 263 -2.16 2.45 -12.26
C TYR A 263 -1.41 1.91 -13.49
N GLY A 264 -0.36 2.58 -13.96
CA GLY A 264 0.51 2.11 -15.04
C GLY A 264 1.21 0.79 -14.74
N GLU A 265 1.72 0.62 -13.51
CA GLU A 265 2.39 -0.62 -13.09
C GLU A 265 1.45 -1.84 -13.02
N ARG A 266 0.12 -1.64 -12.91
CA ARG A 266 -0.88 -2.73 -12.90
C ARG A 266 -1.59 -2.96 -14.23
N GLY A 267 -1.56 -1.98 -15.14
CA GLY A 267 -2.00 -2.16 -16.51
C GLY A 267 -1.02 -3.02 -17.32
N ALA A 268 0.28 -2.84 -17.10
CA ALA A 268 1.33 -3.61 -17.75
C ALA A 268 1.30 -5.11 -17.37
N GLU A 269 1.05 -5.45 -16.10
CA GLU A 269 0.89 -6.85 -15.66
C GLU A 269 -0.40 -7.52 -16.18
N ALA A 270 -1.42 -6.74 -16.56
CA ALA A 270 -2.66 -7.24 -17.13
C ALA A 270 -2.63 -7.37 -18.66
N GLY A 271 -1.77 -6.60 -19.36
CA GLY A 271 -1.60 -6.67 -20.81
C GLY A 271 -0.75 -7.86 -21.28
N VAL A 272 0.21 -8.33 -20.47
CA VAL A 272 1.11 -9.45 -20.84
C VAL A 272 0.44 -10.84 -20.72
N LYS A 273 -0.77 -10.93 -20.14
CA LYS A 273 -1.56 -12.18 -20.07
C LYS A 273 -2.73 -12.24 -21.06
N GLY A 274 -2.82 -11.29 -21.99
CA GLY A 274 -3.89 -11.21 -23.00
C GLY A 274 -3.51 -11.66 -24.40
N GLU A 275 -2.22 -11.93 -24.66
CA GLU A 275 -1.73 -12.45 -25.94
C GLU A 275 -0.99 -13.77 -25.68
N GLY A 276 -1.74 -14.86 -25.68
CA GLY A 276 -1.27 -16.23 -25.50
C GLY A 276 -2.42 -17.21 -25.57
#